data_AF-A0A645EJX1-F1
#
_entry.id   AF-A0A645EJX1-F1
#
_cell.length_a   1.000
_cell.length_b   1.000
_cell.length_c   1.000
_cell.angle_alpha   90.00
_cell.angle_beta   90.00
_cell.angle_gamma   90.00
#
_symmetry.space_group_name_H-M   'P 1'
#
loop_
_entity.id
_entity.type
_entity.pdbx_description
1 polymer ?
#
loop_
_entity_poly.entity_id
_entity_poly.type
_entity_poly.pdbx_seq_one_letter_code
_entity_poly.pdbx_strand_id
1 'polypeptide(L)'
;MSVHAISDYFGLGLNNWQPSGVELPSEPAIRIDGEKLSEQQIISKAILHTYDIRKDDILFRNIPSDFEKQRGDYPTRREFPAYTIEVNNIPEITINKLKLLGFNTKN
;
A
#
# COMPACT_ATOMS: atom_id res chain seq x y z
N MET A 1 -2.29 2.39 -18.14
CA MET A 1 -1.75 3.54 -18.92
C MET A 1 -1.28 3.14 -20.31
N SER A 2 -0.13 2.47 -20.50
CA SER A 2 0.35 2.15 -21.87
C SER A 2 -0.60 1.23 -22.64
N VAL A 3 -1.13 0.17 -22.01
CA VAL A 3 -2.12 -0.73 -22.63
C VAL A 3 -3.38 0.03 -23.04
N HIS A 4 -3.88 0.91 -22.16
CA HIS A 4 -5.06 1.74 -22.45
C HIS A 4 -4.82 2.71 -23.60
N ALA A 5 -3.66 3.39 -23.64
CA ALA A 5 -3.34 4.33 -24.71
C ALA A 5 -3.24 3.66 -26.09
N ILE A 6 -2.63 2.47 -26.15
CA ILE A 6 -2.57 1.66 -27.38
C ILE A 6 -3.99 1.22 -27.77
N SER A 7 -4.78 0.79 -26.79
CA SER A 7 -6.17 0.40 -27.00
C SER A 7 -7.03 1.54 -27.56
N ASP A 8 -6.90 2.75 -27.03
CA ASP A 8 -7.62 3.92 -27.52
C ASP A 8 -7.18 4.31 -28.93
N TYR A 9 -5.87 4.34 -29.20
CA TYR A 9 -5.35 4.73 -30.51
C TYR A 9 -5.79 3.78 -31.64
N PHE A 10 -5.80 2.47 -31.38
CA PHE A 10 -6.14 1.46 -32.38
C PHE A 10 -7.59 0.95 -32.27
N GLY A 11 -8.36 1.36 -31.27
CA GLY A 11 -9.72 0.90 -31.04
C GLY A 11 -9.81 -0.57 -30.61
N LEU A 12 -8.93 -1.03 -29.70
CA LEU A 12 -8.83 -2.45 -29.32
C LEU A 12 -9.85 -2.91 -28.27
N GLY A 13 -10.58 -1.99 -27.63
CA GLY A 13 -11.59 -2.34 -26.62
C GLY A 13 -11.03 -2.81 -25.26
N LEU A 14 -9.76 -2.56 -24.97
CA LEU A 14 -9.07 -2.96 -23.73
C LEU A 14 -9.03 -1.85 -22.67
N ASN A 15 -9.96 -0.90 -22.70
CA ASN A 15 -9.93 0.30 -21.86
C ASN A 15 -10.15 0.01 -20.36
N ASN A 16 -10.74 -1.16 -20.05
CA ASN A 16 -10.91 -1.65 -18.68
C ASN A 16 -9.90 -2.74 -18.31
N TRP A 17 -8.88 -2.97 -19.14
CA TRP A 17 -7.88 -4.00 -18.87
C TRP A 17 -7.07 -3.67 -17.61
N GLN A 18 -6.80 -4.69 -16.80
CA GLN A 18 -5.90 -4.65 -15.66
C GLN A 18 -5.06 -5.94 -15.66
N PRO A 19 -3.81 -5.89 -15.18
CA PRO A 19 -2.99 -7.08 -15.07
C PRO A 19 -3.63 -8.08 -14.08
N SER A 20 -3.80 -9.32 -14.52
CA SER A 20 -4.19 -10.43 -13.66
C SER A 20 -2.98 -11.04 -12.95
N GLY A 21 -3.17 -11.55 -11.73
CA GLY A 21 -2.12 -12.30 -11.03
C GLY A 21 -1.04 -11.42 -10.37
N VAL A 22 -1.32 -10.15 -10.11
CA VAL A 22 -0.46 -9.32 -9.27
C VAL A 22 -0.46 -9.93 -7.86
N GLU A 23 0.72 -10.32 -7.38
CA GLU A 23 0.85 -10.94 -6.05
C GLU A 23 0.31 -10.02 -4.96
N LEU A 24 -0.43 -10.57 -4.01
CA LEU A 24 -0.87 -9.85 -2.82
C LEU A 24 0.32 -9.63 -1.87
N PRO A 25 0.26 -8.62 -0.98
CA PRO A 25 1.22 -8.54 0.11
C PRO A 25 1.14 -9.79 0.99
N SER A 26 2.24 -10.15 1.66
CA SER A 26 2.29 -11.31 2.56
C SER A 26 1.26 -11.22 3.70
N GLU A 27 0.96 -10.00 4.17
CA GLU A 27 -0.03 -9.72 5.21
C GLU A 27 -1.03 -8.64 4.73
N PRO A 28 -2.07 -9.04 3.95
CA PRO A 28 -3.02 -8.10 3.36
C PRO A 28 -4.05 -7.55 4.36
N ALA A 29 -4.27 -8.24 5.49
CA ALA A 29 -5.20 -7.82 6.53
C ALA A 29 -4.46 -7.06 7.64
N ILE A 30 -4.93 -5.85 7.95
CA ILE A 30 -4.39 -5.00 9.02
C ILE A 30 -5.42 -4.95 10.16
N ARG A 31 -5.07 -5.51 11.31
CA ARG A 31 -5.95 -5.51 12.50
C ARG A 31 -5.62 -4.33 13.39
N ILE A 32 -6.54 -3.39 13.54
CA ILE A 32 -6.36 -2.23 14.41
C ILE A 32 -7.55 -2.12 15.37
N ASP A 33 -7.27 -2.30 16.65
CA ASP A 33 -8.15 -1.87 17.73
C ASP A 33 -7.81 -0.43 18.10
N GLY A 34 -8.77 0.47 17.88
CA GLY A 34 -8.67 1.90 18.16
C GLY A 34 -8.80 2.26 19.63
N GLU A 35 -9.11 1.30 20.52
CA GLU A 35 -9.25 1.60 21.95
C GLU A 35 -7.94 2.20 22.50
N LYS A 36 -8.06 3.38 23.14
CA LYS A 36 -6.93 4.15 23.70
C LYS A 36 -5.88 4.60 22.68
N LEU A 37 -6.17 4.54 21.38
CA LEU A 37 -5.30 5.09 20.35
C LEU A 37 -5.79 6.47 19.90
N SER A 38 -4.86 7.38 19.65
CA SER A 38 -5.15 8.61 18.93
C SER A 38 -5.35 8.32 17.43
N GLU A 39 -6.04 9.23 16.73
CA GLU A 39 -6.18 9.16 15.27
C GLU A 39 -4.82 9.02 14.57
N GLN A 40 -3.83 9.81 15.00
CA GLN A 40 -2.47 9.75 14.45
C GLN A 40 -1.84 8.37 14.64
N GLN A 41 -2.04 7.73 15.79
CA GLN A 41 -1.51 6.39 16.06
C GLN A 41 -2.19 5.34 15.17
N ILE A 42 -3.51 5.43 14.98
CA ILE A 42 -4.27 4.55 14.10
C ILE A 42 -3.76 4.66 12.65
N ILE A 43 -3.68 5.88 12.12
CA ILE A 43 -3.23 6.13 10.74
C ILE A 43 -1.76 5.71 10.56
N SER A 44 -0.89 6.04 11.52
CA SER A 44 0.52 5.64 11.48
C SER A 44 0.67 4.12 11.46
N LYS A 45 -0.09 3.39 12.29
CA LYS A 45 -0.08 1.92 12.29
C LYS A 45 -0.49 1.35 10.94
N ALA A 46 -1.57 1.87 10.34
CA ALA A 46 -2.03 1.41 9.02
C ALA A 46 -0.96 1.62 7.94
N ILE A 47 -0.36 2.82 7.88
CA ILE A 47 0.66 3.15 6.87
C ILE A 47 1.92 2.30 7.07
N LEU A 48 2.45 2.24 8.30
CA LEU A 48 3.70 1.54 8.59
C LEU A 48 3.58 0.01 8.47
N HIS A 49 2.36 -0.55 8.56
CA HIS A 49 2.12 -1.96 8.24
C HIS A 49 2.36 -2.25 6.75
N THR A 50 2.00 -1.30 5.86
CA THR A 50 2.19 -1.49 4.41
C THR A 50 3.66 -1.39 4.03
N TYR A 51 4.36 -0.41 4.59
CA TYR A 51 5.75 -0.14 4.25
C TYR A 51 6.38 0.81 5.29
N ASP A 52 7.47 0.35 5.91
CA ASP A 52 8.27 1.15 6.83
C ASP A 52 9.55 1.64 6.14
N ILE A 53 9.52 2.89 5.69
CA ILE A 53 10.64 3.54 4.97
C ILE A 53 11.96 3.54 5.75
N ARG A 54 11.91 3.44 7.08
CA ARG A 54 13.11 3.44 7.92
C ARG A 54 14.00 2.21 7.65
N LYS A 55 13.42 1.10 7.17
CA LYS A 55 14.18 -0.09 6.78
C LYS A 55 15.12 0.22 5.62
N ASP A 56 14.64 0.95 4.63
CA ASP A 56 15.43 1.33 3.46
C ASP A 56 16.44 2.43 3.80
N ASP A 57 16.08 3.40 4.64
CA ASP A 57 17.02 4.42 5.15
C ASP A 57 18.20 3.76 5.87
N ILE A 58 17.94 2.82 6.76
CA ILE A 58 18.98 2.08 7.50
C ILE A 58 19.85 1.27 6.55
N LEU A 59 19.24 0.50 5.63
CA LEU A 59 19.97 -0.32 4.66
C LEU A 59 20.91 0.55 3.80
N PHE A 60 20.39 1.66 3.27
CA PHE A 60 21.16 2.54 2.39
C PHE A 60 22.31 3.23 3.13
N ARG A 61 22.08 3.72 4.35
CA ARG A 61 23.14 4.33 5.18
C ARG A 61 24.23 3.34 5.57
N ASN A 62 23.89 2.09 5.79
CA ASN A 62 24.85 1.07 6.19
C ASN A 62 25.80 0.66 5.05
N ILE A 63 25.32 0.61 3.81
CA ILE A 63 26.13 0.17 2.66
C ILE A 63 25.84 1.02 1.40
N PRO A 64 26.27 2.29 1.35
CA PRO A 64 25.99 3.16 0.20
C PRO A 64 26.59 2.67 -1.12
N SER A 65 27.70 1.91 -1.07
CA SER A 65 28.35 1.32 -2.25
C SER A 65 27.46 0.34 -3.01
N ASP A 66 26.47 -0.26 -2.33
CA ASP A 66 25.55 -1.25 -2.90
C ASP A 66 24.33 -0.59 -3.57
N PHE A 67 24.33 0.73 -3.81
CA PHE A 67 23.18 1.47 -4.32
C PHE A 67 22.46 0.80 -5.50
N GLU A 68 23.19 0.44 -6.56
CA GLU A 68 22.57 -0.18 -7.74
C GLU A 68 22.06 -1.59 -7.45
N LYS A 69 22.76 -2.35 -6.60
CA LYS A 69 22.30 -3.68 -6.17
C LYS A 69 21.02 -3.58 -5.35
N GLN A 70 20.94 -2.65 -4.39
CA GLN A 70 19.74 -2.42 -3.58
C GLN A 70 18.55 -1.99 -4.42
N ARG A 71 18.77 -1.27 -5.53
CA ARG A 71 17.71 -0.91 -6.49
C ARG A 71 17.32 -2.07 -7.39
N GLY A 72 18.28 -2.88 -7.84
CA GLY A 72 18.03 -4.06 -8.66
C GLY A 72 17.28 -5.16 -7.90
N ASP A 73 17.64 -5.35 -6.63
CA ASP A 73 17.07 -6.38 -5.73
C ASP A 73 15.92 -5.82 -4.86
N TYR A 74 15.30 -4.70 -5.26
CA TYR A 74 14.33 -4.00 -4.43
C TYR A 74 13.12 -4.91 -4.14
N PRO A 75 12.72 -5.08 -2.86
CA PRO A 75 11.64 -5.99 -2.52
C PRO A 75 10.31 -5.50 -3.06
N THR A 76 9.42 -6.46 -3.28
CA THR A 76 8.05 -6.24 -3.67
C THR A 76 7.32 -5.37 -2.62
N ARG A 77 7.05 -4.10 -2.98
CA ARG A 77 6.25 -3.16 -2.20
C ARG A 77 4.83 -3.07 -2.76
N ARG A 78 3.83 -2.90 -1.89
CA ARG A 78 2.43 -2.69 -2.26
C ARG A 78 1.93 -1.35 -1.75
N GLU A 79 0.87 -0.88 -2.38
CA GLU A 79 0.19 0.36 -2.03
C GLU A 79 -1.05 0.08 -1.18
N PHE A 80 -1.61 1.12 -0.56
CA PHE A 80 -2.73 1.00 0.38
C PHE A 80 -3.95 0.23 -0.17
N PRO A 81 -4.33 0.32 -1.46
CA PRO A 81 -5.43 -0.46 -2.02
C PRO A 81 -5.24 -1.99 -1.99
N ALA A 82 -4.01 -2.48 -1.78
CA ALA A 82 -3.73 -3.90 -1.64
C ALA A 82 -3.99 -4.44 -0.22
N TYR A 83 -4.34 -3.57 0.73
CA TYR A 83 -4.56 -3.91 2.13
C TYR A 83 -6.00 -3.64 2.55
N THR A 84 -6.48 -4.40 3.53
CA THR A 84 -7.79 -4.23 4.16
C THR A 84 -7.62 -4.05 5.66
N ILE A 85 -8.15 -2.96 6.20
CA ILE A 85 -8.17 -2.68 7.64
C ILE A 85 -9.42 -3.31 8.24
N GLU A 86 -9.22 -4.25 9.15
CA GLU A 86 -10.27 -4.76 10.03
C GLU A 86 -10.46 -3.74 11.16
N VAL A 87 -11.59 -2.99 11.11
CA VAL A 87 -11.82 -1.85 12.00
C VAL A 87 -12.48 -2.30 13.30
N ASN A 88 -11.83 -2.03 14.44
CA ASN A 88 -12.40 -2.27 15.76
C ASN A 88 -12.21 -1.02 16.64
N ASN A 89 -13.26 -0.51 17.28
CA ASN A 89 -13.22 0.71 18.12
C ASN A 89 -12.57 1.95 17.46
N ILE A 90 -12.67 2.09 16.14
CA ILE A 90 -12.13 3.25 15.40
C ILE A 90 -13.27 4.25 15.11
N PRO A 91 -13.11 5.55 15.42
CA PRO A 91 -14.10 6.56 15.05
C PRO A 91 -14.35 6.61 13.53
N GLU A 92 -15.61 6.75 13.11
CA GLU A 92 -16.00 6.77 11.69
C GLU A 92 -15.28 7.86 10.88
N ILE A 93 -15.01 9.01 11.49
CA ILE A 93 -14.22 10.09 10.86
C ILE A 93 -12.81 9.61 10.47
N THR A 94 -12.17 8.79 11.30
CA THR A 94 -10.85 8.20 11.05
C THR A 94 -10.94 7.12 9.99
N ILE A 95 -11.97 6.27 10.03
CA ILE A 95 -12.24 5.26 9.00
C ILE A 95 -12.36 5.91 7.62
N ASN A 96 -13.09 7.03 7.52
CA ASN A 96 -13.24 7.76 6.27
C ASN A 96 -11.92 8.36 5.77
N LYS A 97 -11.06 8.87 6.66
CA LYS A 97 -9.71 9.30 6.30
C LYS A 97 -8.86 8.15 5.75
N LEU A 98 -8.94 6.97 6.36
CA LEU A 98 -8.22 5.77 5.87
C LEU A 98 -8.70 5.36 4.48
N LYS A 99 -10.02 5.40 4.21
CA LYS A 99 -10.58 5.17 2.87
C LYS A 99 -10.09 6.20 1.86
N LEU A 100 -10.06 7.49 2.23
CA LEU A 100 -9.56 8.57 1.37
C LEU A 100 -8.07 8.42 1.03
N LEU A 101 -7.27 7.84 1.93
CA LEU A 101 -5.88 7.48 1.64
C LEU A 101 -5.78 6.33 0.61
N GLY A 102 -6.83 5.52 0.48
CA GLY A 102 -6.89 4.40 -0.46
C GLY A 102 -6.90 3.01 0.19
N PHE A 103 -7.04 2.92 1.51
CA PHE A 103 -7.23 1.62 2.17
C PHE A 103 -8.63 1.07 1.94
N ASN A 104 -8.74 -0.26 1.84
CA ASN A 104 -10.02 -0.94 2.04
C ASN A 104 -10.28 -1.06 3.54
N THR A 105 -11.55 -1.07 3.95
CA THR A 105 -11.95 -1.24 5.35
C THR A 105 -13.06 -2.26 5.46
N LYS A 106 -13.03 -3.11 6.48
CA LYS A 106 -14.06 -4.11 6.77
C LYS A 106 -14.38 -4.11 8.28
N ASN A 107 -15.67 -4.20 8.60
CA ASN A 107 -16.18 -4.37 9.97
C ASN A 107 -16.15 -5.84 10.40
#